data_AF-G0R1T5-F1
#
_entry.id   AF-G0R1T5-F1
#
_cell.length_a   1.000
_cell.length_b   1.000
_cell.length_c   1.000
_cell.angle_alpha   90.00
_cell.angle_beta   90.00
_cell.angle_gamma   90.00
#
_symmetry.space_group_name_H-M   'P 1'
#
loop_
_entity.id
_entity.type
_entity.pdbx_description
1 polymer ?
#
loop_
_entity_poly.entity_id
_entity_poly.type
_entity_poly.pdbx_seq_one_letter_code
_entity_poly.pdbx_strand_id
1 'polypeptide(L)'
;MANKKIDPEFDLDDEQEALFAQQRALEPQPQISVNALPTRLYLEKTTLPTIYKALEALEKERPVNPVEFFSYYLITNNPYTQKLSNEVESHQKIQESPTLAELK
;
A
#
# COMPACT_ATOMS: atom_id res chain seq x y z
N MET A 1 11.37 -42.98 31.38
CA MET A 1 12.07 -42.09 30.45
C MET A 1 11.38 -40.73 30.57
N ALA A 2 12.07 -39.71 31.06
CA ALA A 2 11.48 -38.39 31.25
C ALA A 2 11.48 -37.67 29.90
N ASN A 3 10.30 -37.44 29.32
CA ASN A 3 10.15 -36.56 28.16
C ASN A 3 10.54 -35.16 28.61
N LYS A 4 11.74 -34.74 28.21
CA LYS A 4 12.27 -33.41 28.48
C LYS A 4 11.47 -32.45 27.60
N LYS A 5 10.55 -31.70 28.21
CA LYS A 5 9.84 -30.60 27.55
C LYS A 5 10.87 -29.64 26.97
N ILE A 6 10.84 -29.46 25.65
CA ILE A 6 11.82 -28.65 24.91
C ILE A 6 11.51 -27.16 25.13
N ASP A 7 10.23 -26.80 25.27
CA ASP A 7 9.78 -25.47 25.69
C ASP A 7 8.71 -25.57 26.80
N PRO A 8 9.00 -25.16 28.05
CA PRO A 8 8.07 -25.28 29.18
C PRO A 8 6.90 -24.28 29.15
N GLU A 9 6.89 -23.35 28.21
CA GLU A 9 5.93 -22.23 28.17
C GLU A 9 4.69 -22.52 27.32
N PHE A 10 4.79 -23.44 26.35
CA PHE A 10 3.69 -23.76 25.42
C PHE A 10 3.26 -25.24 25.40
N ASP A 11 3.80 -26.09 26.31
CA ASP A 11 3.46 -27.51 26.42
C ASP A 11 3.52 -28.28 25.07
N LEU A 12 4.51 -27.94 24.23
CA LEU A 12 4.73 -28.61 22.94
C LEU A 12 5.70 -29.78 23.11
N ASP A 13 5.25 -30.98 22.73
CA ASP A 13 6.02 -32.23 22.88
C ASP A 13 6.95 -32.51 21.69
N ASP A 14 6.74 -31.86 20.53
CA ASP A 14 7.49 -32.08 19.27
C ASP A 14 8.21 -30.81 18.76
N GLU A 15 9.53 -30.89 18.58
CA GLU A 15 10.42 -29.79 18.11
C GLU A 15 9.98 -29.21 16.75
N GLN A 16 9.43 -30.04 15.87
CA GLN A 16 8.95 -29.60 14.56
C GLN A 16 7.68 -28.75 14.64
N GLU A 17 6.81 -29.01 15.62
CA GLU A 17 5.60 -28.23 15.84
C GLU A 17 5.94 -26.83 16.37
N ALA A 18 6.94 -26.73 17.25
CA ALA A 18 7.46 -25.46 17.76
C ALA A 18 8.04 -24.58 16.62
N LEU A 19 8.82 -25.16 15.71
CA LEU A 19 9.37 -24.45 14.55
C LEU A 19 8.27 -24.00 13.58
N PHE A 20 7.26 -24.83 13.35
CA PHE A 20 6.13 -24.49 12.48
C PHE A 20 5.27 -23.37 13.07
N ALA A 21 5.01 -23.40 14.38
CA ALA A 21 4.31 -22.34 15.10
C ALA A 21 5.09 -21.02 15.03
N GLN A 22 6.41 -21.07 15.20
CA GLN A 22 7.27 -19.89 15.07
C GLN A 22 7.24 -19.32 13.64
N GLN A 23 7.30 -20.16 12.61
CA GLN A 23 7.21 -19.72 11.22
C GLN A 23 5.87 -19.04 10.92
N ARG A 24 4.75 -19.63 11.36
CA ARG A 24 3.42 -19.01 11.18
C ARG A 24 3.23 -17.72 11.97
N ALA A 25 3.91 -17.57 13.11
CA ALA A 25 3.91 -16.30 13.84
C ALA A 25 4.70 -15.20 13.11
N LEU A 26 5.72 -15.58 12.33
CA LEU A 26 6.52 -14.68 11.51
C LEU A 26 5.85 -14.35 10.17
N GLU A 27 4.82 -15.09 9.76
CA GLU A 27 4.09 -14.80 8.54
C GLU A 27 3.32 -13.47 8.65
N PRO A 28 3.42 -12.59 7.64
CA PRO A 28 2.70 -11.32 7.64
C PRO A 28 1.20 -11.59 7.56
N GLN A 29 0.46 -11.04 8.52
CA GLN A 29 -0.99 -11.19 8.58
C GLN A 29 -1.66 -10.70 7.30
N PRO A 30 -2.75 -11.35 6.85
CA PRO A 30 -3.46 -10.95 5.64
C PRO A 30 -3.96 -9.52 5.80
N GLN A 31 -3.63 -8.68 4.82
CA GLN A 31 -4.01 -7.27 4.86
C GLN A 31 -5.54 -7.17 4.81
N ILE A 32 -6.12 -6.55 5.83
CA ILE A 32 -7.55 -6.30 5.91
C ILE A 32 -7.95 -5.47 4.68
N SER A 33 -8.94 -5.96 3.93
CA SER A 33 -9.47 -5.25 2.77
C SER A 33 -9.97 -3.87 3.19
N VAL A 34 -9.71 -2.85 2.37
CA VAL A 34 -10.10 -1.46 2.65
C VAL A 34 -11.60 -1.32 2.95
N ASN A 35 -12.44 -2.16 2.34
CA ASN A 35 -13.90 -2.13 2.52
C ASN A 35 -14.37 -2.69 3.87
N ALA A 36 -13.53 -3.44 4.58
CA ALA A 36 -13.84 -3.97 5.91
C ALA A 36 -13.39 -3.02 7.04
N LEU A 37 -12.80 -1.87 6.71
CA LEU A 37 -12.33 -0.90 7.69
C LEU A 37 -13.52 -0.14 8.32
N PRO A 38 -13.44 0.20 9.61
CA PRO A 38 -14.31 1.19 10.23
C PRO A 38 -14.33 2.50 9.43
N THR A 39 -15.48 3.17 9.40
CA THR A 39 -15.73 4.34 8.54
C THR A 39 -14.65 5.41 8.62
N ARG A 40 -14.17 5.73 9.83
CA ARG A 40 -13.11 6.72 10.03
C ARG A 40 -11.80 6.32 9.35
N LEU A 41 -11.36 5.08 9.56
CA LEU A 41 -10.12 4.55 8.97
C LEU A 41 -10.23 4.44 7.44
N TYR A 42 -11.41 4.09 6.93
CA TYR A 42 -11.67 4.09 5.49
C TYR A 42 -11.42 5.46 4.88
N LEU A 43 -12.00 6.52 5.46
CA LEU A 43 -11.83 7.89 4.97
C LEU A 43 -10.38 8.39 5.12
N GLU A 44 -9.71 8.05 6.23
CA GLU A 44 -8.30 8.38 6.49
C GLU A 44 -7.37 7.76 5.43
N LYS A 45 -7.64 6.53 5.00
CA LYS A 45 -6.80 5.81 4.05
C LYS A 45 -7.09 6.14 2.58
N THR A 46 -8.31 6.55 2.25
CA THR A 46 -8.74 6.71 0.85
C THR A 46 -8.75 8.16 0.38
N THR A 47 -9.46 9.06 1.08
CA THR A 47 -9.82 10.38 0.53
C THR A 47 -9.22 11.55 1.31
N LEU A 48 -9.01 11.41 2.62
CA LEU A 48 -8.57 12.52 3.47
C LEU A 48 -7.23 13.15 3.03
N PRO A 49 -6.19 12.39 2.65
CA PRO A 49 -4.91 12.99 2.25
C PRO A 49 -5.05 13.97 1.08
N THR A 50 -5.86 13.64 0.07
CA THR A 50 -6.09 14.51 -1.09
C THR A 50 -6.97 15.70 -0.72
N ILE A 51 -8.00 15.49 0.11
CA ILE A 51 -8.88 16.56 0.61
C ILE A 51 -8.06 17.59 1.40
N TYR A 52 -7.16 17.17 2.29
CA TYR A 52 -6.35 18.09 3.08
C TYR A 52 -5.44 18.95 2.20
N LYS A 53 -4.79 18.37 1.19
CA LYS A 53 -3.97 19.13 0.23
C LYS A 53 -4.82 20.12 -0.58
N ALA A 54 -6.01 19.70 -1.00
CA ALA A 54 -6.93 20.57 -1.73
C ALA A 54 -7.41 21.76 -0.87
N LEU A 55 -7.68 21.53 0.42
CA LEU A 55 -8.03 22.60 1.36
C LEU A 55 -6.88 23.57 1.60
N GLU A 56 -5.64 23.08 1.73
CA GLU A 56 -4.45 23.93 1.86
C GLU A 56 -4.26 24.82 0.62
N ALA A 57 -4.46 24.27 -0.59
CA ALA A 57 -4.41 25.03 -1.83
C ALA A 57 -5.54 26.07 -1.92
N LEU A 58 -6.75 25.68 -1.53
CA LEU A 58 -7.92 26.56 -1.51
C LEU A 58 -7.73 27.76 -0.57
N GLU A 59 -7.14 27.51 0.61
CA GLU A 59 -6.85 28.57 1.58
C GLU A 59 -5.83 29.58 1.04
N LYS A 60 -4.82 29.11 0.29
CA LYS A 60 -3.78 29.96 -0.29
C LYS A 60 -4.27 30.80 -1.47
N GLU A 61 -5.03 30.20 -2.39
CA GLU A 61 -5.44 30.88 -3.62
C GLU A 61 -6.72 31.72 -3.46
N ARG A 62 -7.59 31.37 -2.51
CA ARG A 62 -8.90 32.04 -2.28
C ARG A 62 -9.65 32.40 -3.59
N PRO A 63 -9.89 31.41 -4.46
CA PRO A 63 -10.50 31.65 -5.77
C PRO A 63 -11.96 32.13 -5.64
N VAL A 64 -12.45 32.80 -6.69
CA VAL A 64 -13.82 33.34 -6.75
C VAL A 64 -14.88 32.24 -6.57
N ASN A 65 -14.64 31.08 -7.18
CA ASN A 65 -15.51 29.90 -7.09
C ASN A 65 -14.78 28.75 -6.34
N PRO A 66 -14.89 28.68 -4.99
CA PRO A 66 -14.13 27.73 -4.20
C PRO A 66 -14.51 26.26 -4.47
N VAL A 67 -15.79 25.98 -4.71
CA VAL A 67 -16.29 24.61 -4.95
C VAL A 67 -15.76 24.05 -6.27
N GLU A 68 -15.78 24.87 -7.32
CA GLU A 68 -15.32 24.49 -8.65
C GLU A 68 -13.81 24.20 -8.63
N PHE A 69 -13.03 25.11 -8.05
CA PHE A 69 -11.59 24.90 -7.84
C PHE A 69 -11.30 23.62 -7.06
N PHE A 70 -12.00 23.41 -5.95
CA PHE A 70 -11.81 22.23 -5.11
C PHE A 70 -12.11 20.93 -5.87
N SER A 71 -13.21 20.89 -6.63
CA SER A 71 -13.58 19.73 -7.43
C SER A 71 -12.53 19.42 -8.52
N TYR A 72 -12.05 20.45 -9.21
CA TYR A 72 -11.00 20.32 -10.21
C TYR A 72 -9.69 19.81 -9.60
N TYR A 73 -9.32 20.32 -8.42
CA TYR A 73 -8.14 19.88 -7.70
C TYR A 73 -8.20 18.39 -7.36
N LEU A 74 -9.35 17.89 -6.89
CA LEU A 74 -9.52 16.48 -6.56
C LEU A 74 -9.40 15.55 -7.78
N ILE A 75 -9.98 15.95 -8.92
CA ILE A 75 -9.94 15.15 -10.16
C ILE A 75 -8.51 15.09 -10.72
N THR A 76 -7.81 16.22 -10.75
CA THR A 76 -6.44 16.31 -11.28
C THR A 76 -5.41 15.59 -10.41
N ASN A 77 -5.59 15.59 -9.09
CA ASN A 77 -4.68 14.96 -8.13
C ASN A 77 -5.16 13.58 -7.67
N ASN A 78 -6.03 12.93 -8.43
CA ASN A 78 -6.54 11.61 -8.07
C ASN A 78 -5.39 10.56 -8.16
N PRO A 79 -5.10 9.83 -7.07
CA PRO A 79 -4.00 8.86 -7.05
C PRO A 79 -4.22 7.68 -8.02
N TYR A 80 -5.46 7.36 -8.40
CA TYR A 80 -5.74 6.29 -9.35
C TYR A 80 -5.33 6.65 -10.78
N THR A 81 -5.57 7.88 -11.21
CA THR A 81 -5.14 8.37 -12.53
C THR A 81 -3.62 8.47 -12.62
N GLN A 82 -2.96 8.90 -11.53
CA GLN A 82 -1.50 8.96 -11.44
C GLN A 82 -0.84 7.57 -11.51
N LYS A 83 -1.45 6.55 -10.90
CA LYS A 83 -0.96 5.17 -11.01
C LYS A 83 -1.04 4.66 -12.44
N LEU A 84 -2.15 4.96 -13.12
CA LEU A 84 -2.36 4.52 -14.50
C LEU A 84 -1.31 5.14 -15.45
N SER A 85 -0.97 6.42 -15.29
CA SER A 85 0.12 7.04 -16.07
C SER A 85 1.48 6.41 -15.77
N ASN A 86 1.79 6.14 -14.50
CA ASN A 86 3.08 5.59 -14.10
C ASN A 86 3.28 4.15 -14.59
N GLU A 87 2.22 3.34 -14.58
CA GLU A 87 2.26 1.98 -15.13
C GLU A 87 2.49 1.99 -16.65
N VAL A 88 1.88 2.93 -17.39
CA VAL A 88 2.09 3.07 -18.84
C VAL A 88 3.54 3.46 -19.17
N GLU A 89 4.16 4.35 -18.39
CA GLU A 89 5.56 4.78 -18.61
C GLU A 89 6.57 3.66 -18.33
N SER A 90 6.33 2.82 -17.31
CA SER A 90 7.21 1.68 -17.00
C SER A 90 7.22 0.59 -18.08
N HIS A 91 6.12 0.41 -18.82
CA HIS A 91 6.04 -0.54 -19.93
C HIS A 91 6.69 0.00 -21.22
N GLN A 92 6.76 1.32 -21.41
CA GLN A 92 7.42 1.92 -22.58
C GLN A 92 8.95 1.85 -22.50
N LYS A 93 9.52 1.87 -21.29
CA LYS A 93 10.98 1.81 -21.10
C LYS A 93 11.61 0.43 -21.41
N ILE A 94 10.81 -0.62 -21.63
CA ILE A 94 11.27 -2.00 -21.90
C ILE A 94 11.45 -2.26 -23.41
N GLN A 95 10.92 -1.41 -24.30
CA GLN A 95 10.99 -1.64 -25.76
C GLN A 95 12.13 -0.88 -26.47
N GLU A 96 12.84 0.02 -25.81
CA GLU A 96 14.03 0.69 -26.36
C GLU A 96 15.33 0.06 -25.82
N SER A 97 15.56 -1.22 -26.11
CA SER A 97 16.91 -1.80 -26.04
C SER A 97 17.54 -1.72 -27.44
N PRO A 98 18.72 -1.09 -27.62
CA PRO A 98 19.36 -0.94 -28.92
C PRO A 98 19.73 -2.32 -29.48
N THR A 99 19.20 -2.62 -30.67
CA THR A 99 19.53 -3.79 -31.47
C THR A 99 21.02 -3.83 -31.79
N LEU A 100 21.72 -4.82 -31.21
CA LEU A 100 22.70 -5.69 -31.88
C LEU A 100 23.89 -5.02 -32.63
N ALA A 101 24.51 -3.97 -32.06
CA ALA A 101 25.73 -3.37 -32.63
C ALA A 101 27.05 -3.74 -31.92
N GLU A 102 27.05 -4.56 -30.86
CA GLU A 102 28.28 -4.90 -30.13
C GLU A 102 28.43 -6.41 -29.87
N LEU A 103 28.68 -7.17 -30.93
CA LEU A 103 29.38 -8.45 -30.80
C LEU A 103 30.42 -8.54 -31.91
N LYS A 104 31.60 -8.01 -31.56
CA LYS A 104 32.95 -8.51 -31.86
C LYS A 104 33.38 -8.78 -33.31
#